data_AF-A0A7V9Q5T5-F1
#
_entry.id   AF-A0A7V9Q5T5-F1
#
_cell.length_a   1.000
_cell.length_b   1.000
_cell.length_c   1.000
_cell.angle_alpha   90.00
_cell.angle_beta   90.00
_cell.angle_gamma   90.00
#
_symmetry.space_group_name_H-M   'P 1'
#
loop_
_entity.id
_entity.type
_entity.pdbx_description
1 polymer ?
#
loop_
_entity_poly.entity_id
_entity_poly.type
_entity_poly.pdbx_seq_one_letter_code
_entity_poly.pdbx_strand_id
1 'polypeptide(L)' 'VGEAIELEALVVSGQNGDVKIGSPAIDGAKIAATVVNHGRGEKIIVFKKKRRKQYKRTRGHRQDYTTVKVDSIG' A
#
# COMPACT_ATOMS: atom_id res chain seq x y z
N VAL A 1 -8.60 -3.99 12.66
CA VAL A 1 -8.16 -2.69 13.22
C VAL A 1 -7.65 -2.92 14.64
N GLY A 2 -6.43 -2.47 14.97
CA GLY A 2 -5.76 -2.72 16.25
C GLY A 2 -4.87 -3.97 16.28
N GLU A 3 -4.73 -4.67 15.15
CA GLU A 3 -3.92 -5.88 15.04
C GLU A 3 -2.48 -5.54 14.66
N ALA A 4 -1.53 -6.17 15.34
CA ALA A 4 -0.11 -6.07 15.03
C ALA A 4 0.24 -7.09 13.93
N ILE A 5 0.90 -6.62 12.88
CA ILE A 5 1.32 -7.38 11.72
C ILE A 5 2.84 -7.26 11.60
N GLU A 6 3.49 -8.39 11.35
CA GLU A 6 4.89 -8.42 10.95
C GLU A 6 5.00 -8.34 9.42
N LEU A 7 5.77 -7.37 8.93
CA LEU A 7 6.05 -7.20 7.50
C LEU A 7 7.52 -7.54 7.25
N GLU A 8 7.78 -8.30 6.19
CA GLU A 8 9.13 -8.62 5.74
C GLU A 8 9.73 -7.43 4.97
N ALA A 9 10.94 -7.03 5.33
CA ALA A 9 11.63 -5.92 4.67
C ALA A 9 12.55 -6.43 3.54
N LEU A 10 12.34 -5.88 2.33
CA LEU A 10 13.21 -6.12 1.18
C LEU A 10 14.44 -5.19 1.16
N VAL A 11 14.27 -3.95 1.66
CA VAL A 11 15.30 -2.90 1.62
C VAL A 11 15.27 -2.12 2.92
N VAL A 12 16.43 -1.92 3.55
CA VAL A 12 16.58 -1.09 4.74
C VAL A 12 17.80 -0.18 4.56
N SER A 13 17.60 1.12 4.79
CA SER A 13 18.68 2.11 4.86
C SER A 13 19.14 2.27 6.31
N GLY A 14 20.41 2.00 6.61
CA GLY A 14 21.00 2.27 7.91
C GLY A 14 21.30 3.76 8.11
N GLN A 15 21.43 4.18 9.38
CA GLN A 15 21.65 5.59 9.76
C GLN A 15 22.94 6.21 9.18
N ASN A 16 23.90 5.40 8.73
CA ASN A 16 25.19 5.86 8.20
C ASN A 16 25.30 5.75 6.66
N GLY A 17 24.19 5.52 5.94
CA GLY A 17 24.18 5.45 4.48
C GLY A 17 24.45 4.07 3.89
N ASP A 18 24.71 3.06 4.73
CA ASP A 18 24.75 1.66 4.29
C ASP A 18 23.34 1.17 3.95
N VAL A 19 23.13 0.84 2.67
CA VAL A 19 21.87 0.28 2.17
C VAL A 19 22.01 -1.24 2.13
N LYS A 20 21.21 -1.94 2.95
CA LYS A 20 21.07 -3.40 2.85
C LYS A 20 19.95 -3.70 1.86
N ILE A 21 20.26 -4.45 0.80
CA ILE A 21 19.32 -4.91 -0.22
C ILE A 21 19.22 -6.42 -0.10
N GLY A 22 18.02 -6.92 0.21
CA GLY A 22 17.73 -8.35 0.25
C GLY A 22 17.39 -8.91 -1.13
N SER A 23 17.62 -10.20 -1.32
CA SER A 23 17.16 -10.96 -2.49
C SER A 23 16.85 -12.39 -2.02
N PRO A 24 15.63 -12.71 -1.53
CA PRO A 24 14.33 -12.05 -1.71
C PRO A 24 13.81 -11.20 -0.52
N ALA A 25 14.46 -11.25 0.64
CA ALA A 25 14.22 -10.38 1.80
C ALA A 25 15.54 -10.24 2.57
N ILE A 26 15.64 -9.28 3.49
CA ILE A 26 16.79 -9.19 4.39
C ILE A 26 16.53 -10.13 5.58
N ASP A 27 17.37 -11.14 5.76
CA ASP A 27 17.24 -12.10 6.85
C ASP A 27 17.23 -11.38 8.21
N GLY A 28 16.12 -11.53 8.96
CA GLY A 28 15.93 -10.95 10.29
C GLY A 28 15.33 -9.54 10.33
N ALA A 29 15.17 -8.86 9.18
CA ALA A 29 14.55 -7.53 9.13
C ALA A 29 13.02 -7.65 9.18
N LYS A 30 12.47 -7.62 10.39
CA LYS A 30 11.02 -7.57 10.63
C LYS A 30 10.58 -6.15 10.94
N ILE A 31 9.56 -5.68 10.23
CA ILE A 31 8.89 -4.42 10.52
C ILE A 31 7.62 -4.75 11.32
N ALA A 32 7.58 -4.32 12.57
CA ALA A 32 6.36 -4.42 13.38
C ALA A 32 5.46 -3.22 13.09
N ALA A 33 4.23 -3.50 12.66
CA ALA A 33 3.30 -2.48 12.24
C ALA A 33 1.88 -2.77 12.72
N THR A 34 1.15 -1.74 13.12
CA THR A 34 -0.23 -1.87 13.62
C THR A 34 -1.22 -1.38 12.57
N VAL A 35 -2.29 -2.14 12.34
CA VAL A 35 -3.39 -1.73 11.45
C VAL A 35 -4.28 -0.71 12.14
N VAL A 36 -4.20 0.55 11.71
CA VAL A 36 -4.95 1.67 12.30
C VAL A 36 -6.39 1.72 11.79
N ASN A 37 -6.61 1.47 10.50
CA ASN A 37 -7.95 1.53 9.93
C ASN A 37 -8.04 0.81 8.58
N HIS A 38 -9.25 0.43 8.18
CA HIS A 38 -9.59 0.06 6.81
C HIS A 38 -10.54 1.12 6.24
N GLY A 39 -10.19 1.66 5.08
CA GLY A 39 -10.90 2.76 4.47
C GLY A 39 -11.15 2.54 2.98
N ARG A 40 -11.90 3.48 2.40
CA ARG A 40 -12.10 3.57 0.96
C ARG A 40 -11.61 4.91 0.47
N GLY A 41 -10.83 4.89 -0.60
CA GLY A 41 -10.28 6.09 -1.22
C GLY A 41 -11.35 7.01 -1.78
N GLU A 42 -10.89 8.14 -2.28
CA GLU A 42 -11.76 9.08 -2.99
C GLU A 42 -12.43 8.43 -4.19
N LYS A 43 -13.64 8.91 -4.53
CA LYS A 43 -14.38 8.37 -5.66
C LYS A 43 -13.74 8.87 -6.95
N ILE A 44 -13.11 7.96 -7.70
CA ILE A 44 -12.64 8.23 -9.05
C ILE A 44 -13.77 7.92 -10.03
N ILE A 45 -14.10 8.88 -10.90
CA ILE A 45 -15.13 8.70 -11.93
C ILE A 45 -14.47 8.20 -13.22
N VAL A 46 -14.73 6.95 -13.58
CA VAL A 46 -14.28 6.36 -14.84
C VAL A 46 -15.36 6.60 -15.89
N PHE A 47 -15.07 7.48 -16.84
CA PHE A 47 -15.95 7.78 -17.97
C PHE A 47 -15.41 7.17 -19.27
N LYS A 48 -16.21 6.35 -19.94
CA LYS A 48 -15.89 5.76 -21.24
C LYS A 48 -16.88 6.27 -22.28
N LYS A 49 -16.40 6.83 -23.39
CA LYS A 49 -17.22 7.31 -24.51
C LYS A 49 -16.62 6.86 -25.84
N LYS A 50 -17.45 6.40 -26.78
CA LYS A 50 -17.06 6.16 -28.18
C LYS A 50 -17.84 7.12 -29.08
N ARG A 51 -17.12 7.85 -29.94
CA ARG A 51 -17.72 8.83 -30.86
C ARG A 51 -18.67 8.13 -31.85
N ARG A 52 -19.84 8.71 -32.11
CA ARG A 52 -20.87 8.23 -33.08
C ARG A 52 -21.42 6.81 -32.84
N LYS A 53 -21.23 6.22 -31.67
CA LYS A 53 -21.75 4.88 -31.33
C LYS A 53 -22.78 4.87 -30.20
N GLN A 54 -23.27 6.04 -29.79
CA GLN A 54 -24.14 6.23 -28.62
C GLN A 54 -23.62 5.54 -27.32
N TYR A 55 -22.36 5.14 -27.31
CA TYR A 55 -21.75 4.46 -26.18
C TYR A 55 -21.18 5.52 -25.24
N LYS A 56 -21.82 5.68 -24.08
CA LYS A 56 -21.30 6.37 -22.90
C LYS A 56 -21.51 5.48 -21.68
N ARG A 57 -20.49 5.33 -20.84
CA ARG A 57 -20.58 4.66 -19.55
C ARG A 57 -19.85 5.48 -18.50
N THR A 58 -20.52 5.78 -17.40
CA THR A 58 -19.94 6.45 -16.24
C THR A 58 -20.02 5.48 -15.08
N ARG A 59 -18.87 5.12 -14.48
CA ARG A 59 -18.82 4.27 -13.29
C ARG A 59 -17.89 4.90 -12.26
N GLY A 60 -18.34 4.96 -11.01
CA GLY A 60 -17.46 5.32 -9.90
C GLY A 60 -16.61 4.12 -9.47
N HIS A 61 -15.33 4.37 -9.21
CA HIS A 61 -14.42 3.45 -8.53
C HIS A 61 -14.02 4.06 -7.18
N ARG A 62 -13.98 3.22 -6.14
CA ARG A 62 -13.41 3.56 -4.83
C ARG A 62 -12.55 2.38 -4.42
N GLN A 63 -11.25 2.63 -4.36
CA GLN A 63 -10.27 1.63 -3.99
C GLN A 63 -10.28 1.44 -2.47
N ASP A 64 -10.34 0.20 -2.02
CA ASP A 64 -10.20 -0.11 -0.60
C ASP A 64 -8.72 -0.09 -0.22
N TYR A 65 -8.41 0.46 0.96
CA TYR A 65 -7.05 0.55 1.47
C TYR A 65 -7.02 0.28 2.97
N THR A 66 -5.84 -0.10 3.45
CA THR A 66 -5.57 -0.29 4.88
C THR A 66 -4.52 0.72 5.31
N THR A 67 -4.84 1.51 6.32
CA THR A 67 -3.87 2.41 6.96
C THR A 67 -3.11 1.61 8.01
N VAL A 68 -1.79 1.57 7.86
CA VAL A 68 -0.88 0.87 8.75
C VAL A 68 0.09 1.89 9.35
N LYS A 69 0.35 1.78 10.65
CA LYS A 69 1.36 2.56 11.35
C LYS A 69 2.57 1.67 11.62
N VAL A 70 3.77 2.15 11.28
CA VAL A 70 5.02 1.45 11.59
C VAL A 70 5.43 1.81 13.01
N ASP A 71 5.59 0.80 13.88
CA ASP A 71 5.95 1.01 15.29
C ASP A 71 7.45 0.77 15.53
N SER A 72 8.04 -0.22 14.87
CA SER A 72 9.49 -0.45 14.93
C SER A 72 10.04 -1.10 13.66
N ILE A 73 11.28 -0.74 13.33
CA ILE A 73 12.07 -1.35 12.27
C ILE A 73 13.22 -2.09 12.95
N GLY A 74 13.29 -3.40 12.75
CA GLY A 74 14.39 -4.26 13.22
C GLY A 74 15.59 -4.28 12.29
#